data_AF-A0A3C1LDC8-F1
#
_entry.id   AF-A0A3C1LDC8-F1
#
_cell.length_a   1.000
_cell.length_b   1.000
_cell.length_c   1.000
_cell.angle_alpha   90.00
_cell.angle_beta   90.00
_cell.angle_gamma   90.00
#
_symmetry.space_group_name_H-M   'P 1'
#
loop_
_entity.id
_entity.type
_entity.pdbx_description
1 polymer ?
#
loop_
_entity_poly.entity_id
_entity_poly.type
_entity_poly.pdbx_seq_one_letter_code
_entity_poly.pdbx_strand_id
1 'polypeptide(L)'
;DTLLTGYTSAQMKGCYANEAMIWNTILQTNLLYEKDPELLREFITDGPKTTILGEASPGNIGQFCGWQIVKKWIAANETVTLEQLLQKDAQTLFQEVKYKPR
;
A
#
# COMPACT_ATOMS: atom_id res chain seq x y z
N ASP A 1 -2.11 15.64 6.38
CA ASP A 1 -1.72 14.39 5.67
C ASP A 1 -0.54 13.65 6.30
N THR A 2 0.56 14.33 6.65
CA THR A 2 1.75 13.73 7.29
C THR A 2 1.45 13.04 8.63
N LEU A 3 0.61 13.66 9.47
CA LEU A 3 0.21 13.13 10.78
C LEU A 3 -0.62 11.84 10.71
N LEU A 4 -1.32 11.60 9.59
CA LEU A 4 -2.19 10.43 9.43
C LEU A 4 -1.46 9.25 8.79
N THR A 5 -0.45 9.53 7.96
CA THR A 5 0.20 8.53 7.11
C THR A 5 1.67 8.30 7.46
N GLY A 6 2.28 9.12 8.31
CA GLY A 6 3.71 9.07 8.62
C GLY A 6 4.62 9.63 7.52
N TYR A 7 4.11 9.80 6.30
CA TYR A 7 4.90 10.32 5.18
C TYR A 7 5.05 11.84 5.19
N THR A 8 6.27 12.31 4.90
CA THR A 8 6.48 13.69 4.43
C THR A 8 5.74 13.95 3.12
N SER A 9 5.40 15.21 2.85
CA SER A 9 4.75 15.58 1.59
C SER A 9 5.57 15.19 0.35
N ALA A 10 6.91 15.19 0.47
CA ALA A 10 7.81 14.74 -0.59
C ALA A 10 7.70 13.23 -0.81
N GLN A 11 7.70 12.43 0.25
CA GLN A 11 7.49 10.99 0.17
C GLN A 11 6.12 10.68 -0.43
N MET A 12 5.04 11.33 0.04
CA MET A 12 3.71 11.11 -0.52
C MET A 12 3.64 11.40 -2.03
N LYS A 13 4.28 12.49 -2.50
CA LYS A 13 4.39 12.80 -3.93
C LYS A 13 5.18 11.73 -4.69
N GLY A 14 6.27 11.23 -4.10
CA GLY A 14 7.05 10.13 -4.68
C GLY A 14 6.23 8.84 -4.81
N CYS A 15 5.42 8.50 -3.80
CA CYS A 15 4.50 7.36 -3.88
C CYS A 15 3.50 7.49 -5.02
N TYR A 16 2.83 8.64 -5.15
CA TYR A 16 1.87 8.86 -6.25
C TYR A 16 2.55 8.87 -7.62
N ALA A 17 3.73 9.47 -7.75
CA ALA A 17 4.47 9.51 -9.02
C ALA A 17 4.92 8.12 -9.49
N ASN A 18 5.09 7.17 -8.56
CA ASN A 18 5.57 5.81 -8.85
C ASN A 18 4.54 4.73 -8.50
N GLU A 19 3.27 5.08 -8.30
CA GLU A 19 2.23 4.17 -7.80
C GLU A 19 2.10 2.91 -8.67
N ALA A 20 2.16 3.07 -10.00
CA ALA A 20 2.13 1.95 -10.94
C ALA A 20 3.35 1.01 -10.80
N MET A 21 4.55 1.56 -10.58
CA MET A 21 5.78 0.78 -10.38
C MET A 21 5.74 0.02 -9.05
N ILE A 22 5.34 0.72 -7.99
CA ILE A 22 5.13 0.15 -6.66
C ILE A 22 4.16 -1.03 -6.76
N TRP A 23 3.03 -0.82 -7.42
CA TRP A 23 2.02 -1.85 -7.59
C TRP A 23 2.50 -3.06 -8.38
N ASN A 24 3.19 -2.82 -9.50
CA ASN A 24 3.77 -3.90 -10.30
C ASN A 24 4.76 -4.73 -9.47
N THR A 25 5.56 -4.08 -8.64
CA THR A 25 6.50 -4.76 -7.75
C THR A 25 5.77 -5.65 -6.77
N ILE A 26 4.73 -5.14 -6.10
CA ILE A 26 3.90 -5.91 -5.16
C ILE A 26 3.31 -7.18 -5.82
N LEU A 27 2.88 -7.07 -7.08
CA LEU A 27 2.39 -8.23 -7.83
C LEU A 27 3.50 -9.22 -8.19
N GLN A 28 4.66 -8.73 -8.64
CA GLN A 28 5.79 -9.57 -9.04
C GLN A 28 6.42 -10.33 -7.88
N THR A 29 6.53 -9.69 -6.72
CA THR A 29 7.09 -10.29 -5.50
C THR A 29 6.04 -11.01 -4.67
N ASN A 30 4.78 -11.04 -5.13
CA ASN A 30 3.66 -11.67 -4.44
C ASN A 30 3.47 -11.17 -2.99
N LEU A 31 3.89 -9.92 -2.70
CA LEU A 31 3.95 -9.35 -1.34
C LEU A 31 2.62 -9.34 -0.61
N LEU A 32 1.50 -9.30 -1.34
CA LEU A 32 0.15 -9.35 -0.76
C LEU A 32 -0.14 -10.66 -0.01
N TYR A 33 0.56 -11.73 -0.36
CA TYR A 33 0.38 -13.05 0.21
C TYR A 33 1.59 -13.53 1.01
N GLU A 34 2.66 -12.73 1.03
CA GLU A 34 3.88 -13.03 1.76
C GLU A 34 3.64 -12.86 3.27
N LYS A 35 4.21 -13.78 4.06
CA LYS A 35 4.11 -13.79 5.52
C LYS A 35 5.47 -13.72 6.19
N ASP A 36 6.55 -13.89 5.43
CA ASP A 36 7.92 -13.75 5.93
C ASP A 36 8.19 -12.29 6.36
N PRO A 37 8.36 -12.03 7.67
CA PRO A 37 8.63 -10.69 8.17
C PRO A 37 9.92 -10.10 7.61
N GLU A 38 10.94 -10.91 7.28
CA GLU A 38 12.20 -10.42 6.72
C GLU A 38 12.01 -9.88 5.31
N LEU A 39 11.24 -10.58 4.47
CA LEU A 39 10.89 -10.13 3.13
C LEU A 39 10.01 -8.89 3.17
N LEU A 40 9.06 -8.83 4.11
CA LEU A 40 8.17 -7.69 4.26
C LEU A 40 8.88 -6.45 4.80
N ARG A 41 9.96 -6.62 5.59
CA ARG A 41 10.65 -5.54 6.30
C ARG A 41 11.04 -4.40 5.37
N GLU A 42 11.56 -4.69 4.19
CA GLU A 42 12.00 -3.65 3.24
C GLU A 42 10.85 -2.81 2.65
N PHE A 43 9.61 -3.32 2.74
CA PHE A 43 8.42 -2.69 2.19
C PHE A 43 7.58 -1.94 3.24
N ILE A 44 7.71 -2.30 4.52
CA ILE A 44 6.94 -1.71 5.63
C ILE A 44 7.79 -0.87 6.59
N THR A 45 9.12 -0.92 6.48
CA THR A 45 9.99 -0.10 7.32
C THR A 45 10.10 1.30 6.75
N ASP A 46 10.00 2.29 7.63
CA ASP A 46 10.26 3.68 7.27
C ASP A 46 11.72 3.86 6.82
N GLY A 47 11.87 4.58 5.71
CA GLY A 47 13.18 4.88 5.16
C GLY A 47 13.08 5.97 4.10
N PRO A 48 14.21 6.64 3.79
CA PRO A 48 14.25 7.60 2.71
C PRO A 48 14.02 6.94 1.34
N LYS A 49 14.25 5.62 1.23
CA LYS A 49 14.21 4.87 -0.03
C LYS A 49 13.89 3.39 0.20
N THR A 50 13.13 2.79 -0.70
CA THR A 50 12.99 1.33 -0.83
C THR A 50 13.98 0.85 -1.90
N THR A 51 15.03 0.12 -1.50
CA THR A 51 16.15 -0.28 -2.37
C THR A 51 15.70 -0.99 -3.65
N ILE A 52 14.68 -1.86 -3.55
CA ILE A 52 14.11 -2.61 -4.68
C ILE A 52 13.43 -1.72 -5.73
N LEU A 53 12.94 -0.54 -5.35
CA LEU A 53 12.20 0.37 -6.22
C LEU A 53 13.03 1.56 -6.73
N GLY A 54 14.32 1.61 -6.39
CA GLY A 54 15.24 2.67 -6.81
C GLY A 54 15.07 3.98 -6.03
N GLU A 55 15.83 5.00 -6.46
CA GLU A 55 15.97 6.28 -5.73
C GLU A 55 14.70 7.14 -5.68
N ALA A 56 13.71 6.85 -6.54
CA ALA A 56 12.48 7.64 -6.64
C ALA A 56 11.36 7.17 -5.72
N SER A 57 11.47 5.96 -5.13
CA SER A 57 10.44 5.41 -4.26
C SER A 57 10.73 5.67 -2.79
N PRO A 58 9.82 6.30 -2.04
CA PRO A 58 9.91 6.42 -0.59
C PRO A 58 9.97 5.04 0.08
N GLY A 59 10.53 4.96 1.28
CA GLY A 59 10.36 3.79 2.15
C GLY A 59 8.90 3.55 2.55
N ASN A 60 8.63 2.41 3.19
CA ASN A 60 7.31 2.04 3.71
C ASN A 60 6.18 1.98 2.66
N ILE A 61 6.45 1.64 1.40
CA ILE A 61 5.43 1.57 0.34
C ILE A 61 4.22 0.65 0.63
N GLY A 62 4.38 -0.32 1.53
CA GLY A 62 3.30 -1.21 1.96
C GLY A 62 2.15 -0.44 2.61
N GLN A 63 2.45 0.56 3.44
CA GLN A 63 1.44 1.41 4.06
C GLN A 63 0.70 2.24 3.01
N PHE A 64 1.40 2.82 2.04
CA PHE A 64 0.79 3.58 0.96
C PHE A 64 -0.18 2.70 0.15
N CYS A 65 0.25 1.53 -0.30
CA CYS A 65 -0.61 0.64 -1.08
C CYS A 65 -1.80 0.11 -0.29
N GLY A 66 -1.60 -0.32 0.96
CA GLY A 66 -2.70 -0.74 1.83
C GLY A 66 -3.75 0.36 1.99
N TRP A 67 -3.30 1.60 2.16
CA TRP A 67 -4.18 2.76 2.23
C TRP A 67 -4.97 3.02 0.94
N GLN A 68 -4.33 2.92 -0.23
CA GLN A 68 -5.04 3.09 -1.51
C GLN A 68 -6.09 2.00 -1.75
N ILE A 69 -5.80 0.75 -1.37
CA ILE A 69 -6.73 -0.37 -1.47
C ILE A 69 -7.95 -0.11 -0.57
N VAL A 70 -7.73 0.23 0.71
CA VAL A 70 -8.81 0.53 1.66
C VAL A 70 -9.66 1.70 1.17
N LYS A 71 -9.03 2.79 0.71
CA LYS A 71 -9.73 3.96 0.14
C LYS A 71 -10.64 3.57 -1.02
N LYS A 72 -10.12 2.78 -1.97
CA LYS A 72 -10.89 2.34 -3.13
C LYS A 72 -12.03 1.40 -2.72
N TRP A 73 -11.81 0.55 -1.71
CA TRP A 73 -12.84 -0.35 -1.20
C TRP A 73 -13.99 0.41 -0.54
N ILE A 74 -13.68 1.36 0.35
CA ILE A 74 -14.69 2.19 1.04
C ILE A 74 -15.49 3.02 0.02
N ALA A 75 -14.82 3.60 -0.99
CA ALA A 75 -15.50 4.33 -2.05
C ALA A 75 -16.49 3.47 -2.87
N ALA A 76 -16.30 2.15 -2.90
CA ALA A 76 -17.22 1.21 -3.53
C ALA A 76 -18.28 0.66 -2.55
N ASN A 77 -18.13 0.89 -1.24
CA ASN A 77 -18.94 0.31 -0.17
C ASN A 77 -19.26 1.38 0.90
N GLU A 78 -19.96 2.43 0.50
CA GLU A 78 -20.21 3.63 1.33
C GLU A 78 -21.00 3.36 2.62
N THR A 79 -21.68 2.22 2.72
CA THR A 79 -22.52 1.83 3.87
C THR A 79 -21.80 0.98 4.92
N VAL A 80 -20.53 0.63 4.70
CA VAL A 80 -19.78 -0.26 5.59
C VAL A 80 -19.06 0.52 6.68
N THR A 81 -19.11 0.00 7.92
CA THR A 81 -18.38 0.59 9.04
C THR A 81 -16.90 0.19 9.06
N LEU A 82 -16.06 1.01 9.69
CA LEU A 82 -14.64 0.68 9.90
C LEU A 82 -14.46 -0.67 10.63
N GLU A 83 -15.34 -0.99 11.56
CA GLU A 83 -15.29 -2.24 12.33
C GLU A 83 -15.54 -3.47 11.43
N GLN A 84 -16.50 -3.39 10.52
CA GLN A 84 -16.77 -4.43 9.53
C GLN A 84 -15.60 -4.59 8.54
N LEU A 85 -14.92 -3.49 8.20
CA LEU A 85 -13.73 -3.52 7.37
C LEU A 85 -12.57 -4.25 8.06
N LEU A 86 -12.32 -3.96 9.34
CA LEU A 86 -11.23 -4.57 10.11
C LEU A 86 -11.45 -6.06 10.37
N GLN A 87 -12.70 -6.53 10.35
CA GLN A 87 -13.03 -7.95 10.45
C GLN A 87 -12.91 -8.71 9.12
N LYS A 88 -12.73 -8.02 7.98
CA LYS A 88 -12.53 -8.68 6.69
C LYS A 88 -11.12 -9.24 6.56
N ASP A 89 -11.06 -10.40 5.93
CA ASP A 89 -9.80 -10.98 5.48
C ASP A 89 -9.17 -10.12 4.36
N ALA A 90 -7.86 -9.89 4.47
CA ALA A 90 -7.11 -9.01 3.58
C ALA A 90 -7.11 -9.50 2.11
N GLN A 91 -7.07 -10.83 1.90
CA GLN A 91 -7.13 -11.43 0.57
C GLN A 91 -8.51 -11.22 -0.07
N THR A 92 -9.57 -11.40 0.72
CA THR A 92 -10.96 -11.16 0.27
C THR A 92 -11.16 -9.70 -0.13
N LEU A 93 -10.71 -8.78 0.73
CA LEU A 93 -10.77 -7.34 0.47
C LEU A 93 -10.05 -6.98 -0.84
N PHE A 94 -8.84 -7.50 -1.04
CA PHE A 94 -8.08 -7.24 -2.26
C PHE A 94 -8.80 -7.74 -3.53
N GLN A 95 -9.36 -8.94 -3.49
CA GLN A 95 -10.11 -9.51 -4.62
C GLN A 95 -11.33 -8.66 -5.00
N GLU A 96 -12.03 -8.09 -4.01
CA GLU A 96 -13.19 -7.23 -4.21
C GLU A 96 -12.81 -5.89 -4.87
N VAL A 97 -11.69 -5.26 -4.45
CA VAL A 97 -11.27 -3.93 -4.95
C VAL A 97 -10.89 -3.92 -6.43
N LYS A 98 -10.43 -5.06 -6.97
CA LYS A 98 -9.81 -5.16 -8.31
C LYS A 98 -8.88 -3.97 -8.56
N TYR A 99 -7.95 -3.74 -7.63
CA TYR A 99 -7.09 -2.56 -7.66
C TYR A 99 -6.22 -2.56 -8.92
N LYS A 100 -6.26 -1.44 -9.65
CA LYS A 100 -5.55 -1.21 -10.92
C LYS A 100 -5.13 0.26 -10.89
N PRO A 101 -3.90 0.57 -10.46
CA PRO A 101 -3.41 1.93 -10.50
C PRO A 101 -3.26 2.39 -11.95
N ARG A 102 -3.41 3.71 -12.16
CA ARG A 102 -3.36 4.36 -13.48
C ARG A 102 -1.96 4.87 -13.77
#